data_AF-A0A953DCR0-F1
#
_entry.id   AF-A0A953DCR0-F1
#
_cell.length_a   1.000
_cell.length_b   1.000
_cell.length_c   1.000
_cell.angle_alpha   90.00
_cell.angle_beta   90.00
_cell.angle_gamma   90.00
#
_symmetry.space_group_name_H-M   'P 1'
#
loop_
_entity.id
_entity.type
_entity.pdbx_description
1 polymer ?
#
loop_
_entity_poly.entity_id
_entity_poly.type
_entity_poly.pdbx_seq_one_letter_code
_entity_poly.pdbx_strand_id
1 'polypeptide(L)'
;MLSLSYAAPGCCALYGLLSRLGPALNDRLPLEGVQVELLPLETGERKRGVASSGLLLTTTVDRDGRLLFPAVSPGRYTLLLHLPVGDLVIEDLQIDV
;
A
#
# COMPACT_ATOMS: atom_id res chain seq x y z
N MET A 1 -10.51 -0.86 5.91
CA MET A 1 -9.97 -2.13 6.44
C MET A 1 -8.87 -2.55 5.49
N LEU A 2 -7.64 -2.74 5.97
CA LEU A 2 -6.53 -3.22 5.15
C LEU A 2 -6.45 -4.74 5.34
N SER A 3 -6.41 -5.51 4.26
CA SER A 3 -6.40 -6.97 4.28
C SER A 3 -5.26 -7.51 3.42
N LEU A 4 -4.37 -8.24 4.05
CA LEU A 4 -3.31 -8.99 3.36
C LEU A 4 -3.86 -10.36 2.95
N SER A 5 -3.64 -10.76 1.70
CA SER A 5 -4.08 -12.05 1.19
C SER A 5 -3.00 -12.67 0.32
N TYR A 6 -2.70 -13.94 0.56
CA TYR A 6 -1.73 -14.69 -0.22
C TYR A 6 -2.31 -15.04 -1.59
N ALA A 7 -1.62 -14.70 -2.68
CA ALA A 7 -2.11 -14.89 -4.04
C ALA A 7 -1.43 -16.06 -4.78
N ALA A 8 -0.13 -16.29 -4.58
CA ALA A 8 0.65 -17.38 -5.19
C ALA A 8 1.99 -17.63 -4.47
N PRO A 9 2.70 -18.75 -4.71
CA PRO A 9 4.03 -19.00 -4.13
C PRO A 9 5.00 -17.84 -4.37
N GLY A 10 5.38 -17.14 -3.29
CA GLY A 10 6.29 -16.00 -3.32
C GLY A 10 5.67 -14.66 -3.75
N CYS A 11 4.35 -14.59 -3.96
CA CYS A 11 3.64 -13.35 -4.30
C CYS A 11 2.43 -13.15 -3.36
N CYS A 12 2.51 -12.14 -2.50
CA CYS A 12 1.39 -11.69 -1.69
C CYS A 12 0.60 -10.62 -2.45
N ALA A 13 -0.72 -10.61 -2.28
CA ALA A 13 -1.56 -9.50 -2.71
C ALA A 13 -1.90 -8.60 -1.52
N LEU A 14 -1.63 -7.30 -1.66
CA LEU A 14 -2.08 -6.30 -0.71
C LEU A 14 -3.41 -5.75 -1.21
N TYR A 15 -4.48 -5.97 -0.45
CA TYR A 15 -5.80 -5.44 -0.73
C TYR A 15 -6.27 -4.52 0.39
N GLY A 16 -6.80 -3.36 0.04
CA GLY A 16 -7.29 -2.40 1.01
C GLY A 16 -8.63 -1.84 0.59
N LEU A 17 -9.52 -1.62 1.55
CA LEU A 17 -10.69 -0.77 1.34
C LEU A 17 -10.53 0.52 2.13
N LEU A 18 -10.44 1.62 1.40
CA LEU A 18 -10.22 2.97 1.87
C LEU A 18 -11.53 3.75 1.71
N SER A 19 -11.98 4.35 2.80
CA SER A 19 -13.20 5.15 2.82
C SER A 19 -12.96 6.41 3.64
N ARG A 20 -13.48 7.53 3.16
CA ARG A 20 -13.53 8.78 3.92
C ARG A 20 -14.75 8.78 4.81
N LEU A 21 -14.56 9.17 6.07
CA LEU A 21 -15.67 9.50 6.95
C LEU A 21 -16.17 10.90 6.62
N GLY A 22 -17.43 10.99 6.23
CA GLY A 22 -18.15 12.25 6.07
C GLY A 22 -18.42 12.92 7.42
N PRO A 23 -18.93 14.15 7.41
CA PRO A 23 -19.17 14.95 8.62
C PRO A 23 -20.13 14.28 9.62
N ALA A 24 -20.97 13.35 9.14
CA ALA A 24 -21.94 12.63 9.96
C ALA A 24 -21.40 11.34 10.61
N LEU A 25 -20.11 11.00 10.46
CA LEU A 25 -19.42 9.78 10.96
C LEU A 25 -20.01 8.42 10.51
N ASN A 26 -21.27 8.37 10.09
CA ASN A 26 -21.95 7.20 9.51
C ASN A 26 -21.95 7.22 7.98
N ASP A 27 -21.57 8.35 7.38
CA ASP A 27 -21.44 8.49 5.93
C ASP A 27 -20.02 8.08 5.53
N ARG A 28 -19.90 6.95 4.82
CA ARG A 28 -18.63 6.43 4.32
C ARG A 28 -18.62 6.56 2.81
N LEU A 29 -17.79 7.48 2.33
CA LEU A 29 -17.61 7.72 0.90
C LEU A 29 -16.37 6.95 0.42
N PRO A 30 -16.42 6.29 -0.74
CA PRO A 30 -15.25 5.63 -1.32
C PRO A 30 -14.19 6.67 -1.63
N LEU A 31 -12.94 6.29 -1.41
CA LEU A 31 -11.80 7.18 -1.56
C LEU A 31 -11.20 7.07 -2.97
N GLU A 32 -11.95 7.46 -4.00
CA GLU A 32 -11.52 7.32 -5.41
C GLU A 32 -10.37 8.27 -5.78
N GLY A 33 -9.47 7.79 -6.65
CA GLY A 33 -8.47 8.63 -7.31
C GLY A 33 -7.26 8.97 -6.44
N VAL A 34 -7.19 8.43 -5.23
CA VAL A 34 -6.03 8.59 -4.34
C VAL A 34 -4.87 7.78 -4.88
N GLN A 35 -3.74 8.44 -5.08
CA GLN A 35 -2.49 7.76 -5.42
C GLN A 35 -1.90 7.10 -4.18
N VAL A 36 -1.46 5.88 -4.35
CA VAL A 36 -0.86 5.09 -3.28
C VAL A 36 0.45 4.51 -3.76
N GLU A 37 1.48 4.74 -2.96
CA GLU A 37 2.82 4.25 -3.20
C GLU A 37 3.18 3.24 -2.12
N LEU A 38 3.83 2.16 -2.52
CA LEU A 38 4.34 1.13 -1.65
C LEU A 38 5.85 1.05 -1.86
N LEU A 39 6.59 1.49 -0.84
CA LEU A 39 8.04 1.57 -0.84
C LEU A 39 8.60 0.42 0.00
N PRO A 40 9.49 -0.44 -0.53
CA PRO A 40 10.18 -1.42 0.31
C PRO A 40 11.08 -0.72 1.31
N LEU A 41 10.93 -1.08 2.59
CA LEU A 41 11.84 -0.67 3.63
C LEU A 41 13.10 -1.53 3.46
N GLU A 42 14.19 -0.95 2.93
CA GLU A 42 15.46 -1.68 2.77
C GLU A 42 15.93 -2.12 4.16
N THR A 43 15.59 -3.36 4.53
CA THR A 43 16.08 -3.99 5.74
C THR A 43 17.54 -4.28 5.43
N GLY A 44 18.44 -3.47 6.00
CA GLY A 44 19.80 -3.36 5.53
C GLY A 44 20.55 -4.69 5.47
N GLU A 45 20.77 -5.19 4.27
CA GLU A 45 21.97 -5.93 3.86
C GLU A 45 22.35 -5.53 2.43
N ARG A 46 22.77 -4.27 2.25
CA ARG A 46 23.46 -3.87 1.01
C ARG A 46 24.84 -4.55 0.95
N LYS A 47 24.91 -5.67 0.23
CA LYS A 47 26.06 -5.92 -0.65
C LYS A 47 26.15 -4.73 -1.61
N ARG A 48 27.17 -3.90 -1.46
CA ARG A 48 27.44 -2.74 -2.32
C ARG A 48 27.47 -3.17 -3.79
N GLY A 49 26.67 -2.52 -4.61
CA GLY A 49 26.85 -2.51 -6.06
C GLY A 49 25.52 -2.52 -6.80
N VAL A 50 25.30 -1.47 -7.60
CA VAL A 50 24.06 -1.12 -8.32
C VAL A 50 23.04 -0.44 -7.40
N ALA A 51 22.53 0.70 -7.85
CA ALA A 51 21.44 1.40 -7.18
C ALA A 51 20.25 0.43 -7.10
N SER A 52 20.04 -0.20 -5.95
CA SER A 52 18.80 -0.89 -5.63
C SER A 52 17.71 0.16 -5.59
N SER A 53 17.17 0.46 -6.78
CA SER A 53 15.88 1.08 -6.92
C SER A 53 14.90 0.05 -6.39
N GLY A 54 14.74 0.00 -5.07
CA GLY A 54 13.69 -0.77 -4.42
C GLY A 54 12.41 -0.50 -5.19
N LEU A 55 11.79 -1.55 -5.71
CA LEU A 55 10.72 -1.42 -6.69
C LEU A 55 9.59 -0.60 -6.07
N LEU A 56 9.49 0.67 -6.46
CA LEU A 56 8.39 1.55 -6.09
C LEU A 56 7.15 1.03 -6.79
N LEU A 57 6.23 0.47 -6.03
CA LEU A 57 4.94 0.05 -6.55
C LEU A 57 3.96 1.19 -6.37
N THR A 58 3.31 1.61 -7.45
CA THR A 58 2.27 2.64 -7.39
C THR A 58 0.95 2.04 -7.86
N THR A 59 -0.13 2.45 -7.20
CA THR A 59 -1.49 2.11 -7.60
C THR A 59 -2.41 3.30 -7.32
N THR A 60 -3.63 3.24 -7.83
CA THR A 60 -4.64 4.26 -7.58
C THR A 60 -5.87 3.59 -7.03
N VAL A 61 -6.48 4.22 -6.02
CA VAL A 61 -7.72 3.71 -5.43
C VAL A 61 -8.86 3.86 -6.44
N ASP A 62 -9.58 2.77 -6.67
CA ASP A 62 -10.69 2.74 -7.62
C ASP A 62 -11.96 3.45 -7.10
N ARG A 63 -13.01 3.44 -7.92
CA ARG A 63 -14.32 4.07 -7.63
C ARG A 63 -15.02 3.49 -6.41
N ASP A 64 -14.72 2.25 -6.08
CA ASP A 64 -15.27 1.53 -4.94
C ASP A 64 -14.43 1.74 -3.66
N GLY A 65 -13.36 2.55 -3.74
CA GLY A 65 -12.44 2.77 -2.63
C GLY A 65 -11.46 1.60 -2.45
N ARG A 66 -11.28 0.75 -3.46
CA ARG A 66 -10.42 -0.42 -3.38
C ARG A 66 -9.01 -0.11 -3.87
N LEU A 67 -8.06 -0.59 -3.09
CA LEU A 67 -6.64 -0.61 -3.37
C LEU A 67 -6.22 -2.05 -3.63
N LEU A 68 -5.48 -2.29 -4.71
CA LEU A 68 -4.91 -3.59 -5.00
C LEU A 68 -3.47 -3.48 -5.50
N PHE A 69 -2.59 -4.23 -4.85
CA PHE A 69 -1.28 -4.62 -5.38
C PHE A 69 -1.27 -6.14 -5.57
N PRO A 70 -1.33 -6.64 -6.82
CA PRO A 70 -1.54 -8.07 -7.07
C PRO A 70 -0.29 -8.94 -6.86
N ALA A 71 0.91 -8.35 -6.87
CA ALA A 71 2.17 -9.06 -6.74
C ALA A 71 3.15 -8.21 -5.91
N VAL A 72 3.20 -8.50 -4.61
CA VAL A 72 4.12 -7.89 -3.66
C VAL A 72 4.98 -9.00 -3.04
N SER A 73 6.29 -8.84 -3.13
CA SER A 73 7.22 -9.75 -2.45
C SER A 73 7.05 -9.61 -0.93
N PRO A 74 7.13 -10.69 -0.15
CA PRO A 74 7.14 -10.58 1.30
C PRO A 74 8.31 -9.72 1.78
N GLY A 75 8.09 -8.93 2.83
CA GLY A 75 9.05 -7.97 3.33
C GLY A 75 8.40 -6.83 4.10
N ARG A 76 9.22 -5.88 4.54
CA ARG A 76 8.75 -4.66 5.21
C ARG A 76 8.60 -3.54 4.18
N TYR A 77 7.53 -2.79 4.30
CA TYR A 77 7.19 -1.71 3.40
C TYR A 77 6.71 -0.47 4.14
N THR A 78 6.81 0.68 3.49
CA THR A 78 6.09 1.89 3.83
C THR A 78 5.01 2.12 2.79
N LEU A 79 3.77 2.25 3.23
CA LEU A 79 2.63 2.59 2.37
C LEU A 79 2.34 4.08 2.52
N LEU A 80 2.40 4.82 1.42
CA LEU A 80 2.13 6.24 1.35
C LEU A 80 0.85 6.48 0.55
N LEU A 81 -0.13 7.15 1.13
CA LEU A 81 -1.37 7.51 0.46
C LEU A 81 -1.46 9.03 0.34
N HIS A 82 -1.55 9.54 -0.89
CA HIS A 82 -1.69 10.96 -1.17
C HIS A 82 -3.16 11.38 -1.09
N LEU A 83 -3.61 11.78 0.09
CA LEU A 83 -4.98 12.26 0.29
C LEU A 83 -5.05 13.76 -0.08
N PRO A 84 -6.23 14.26 -0.50
CA PRO A 84 -6.40 15.68 -0.79
C PRO A 84 -6.13 16.61 0.40
N VAL A 85 -6.19 16.08 1.62
CA VAL A 85 -6.03 16.82 2.88
C VAL A 85 -4.67 16.56 3.54
N GLY A 86 -3.78 15.81 2.89
CA GLY A 86 -2.45 15.47 3.39
C GLY A 86 -2.07 14.03 3.09
N ASP A 87 -0.83 13.67 3.39
CA ASP A 87 -0.33 12.32 3.15
C ASP A 87 -0.54 11.44 4.38
N LEU A 88 -1.09 10.23 4.16
CA LEU A 88 -1.13 9.20 5.18
C LEU A 88 0.04 8.25 4.93
N VAL A 89 0.94 8.16 5.91
CA VAL A 89 2.10 7.27 5.85
C VAL A 89 1.87 6.14 6.86
N ILE A 90 1.96 4.91 6.38
CA ILE A 90 1.97 3.70 7.21
C ILE A 90 3.36 3.08 7.08
N GLU A 91 4.16 3.24 8.12
CA GLU A 91 5.51 2.70 8.20
C GLU A 91 5.51 1.27 8.76
N ASP A 92 6.60 0.53 8.47
CA ASP A 92 6.84 -0.84 8.96
C ASP A 92 5.67 -1.82 8.69
N LEU A 93 5.03 -1.66 7.53
CA LEU A 93 4.03 -2.60 7.04
C LEU A 93 4.73 -3.92 6.69
N GLN A 94 4.60 -4.89 7.58
CA GLN A 94 5.12 -6.22 7.37
C GLN A 94 4.15 -7.04 6.50
N ILE A 95 4.67 -7.53 5.37
CA ILE A 95 3.97 -8.42 4.45
C ILE A 95 4.63 -9.78 4.59
N ASP A 96 4.01 -10.67 5.36
CA ASP A 96 4.45 -12.05 5.54
C ASP A 96 3.72 -13.02 4.59
N VAL A 97 4.27 -14.23 4.47
CA VAL A 97 3.65 -15.39 3.80
C VAL A 97 2.99 -16.30 4.82
#